data_AF-A0A559MKK2-F1
#
_entry.id   AF-A0A559MKK2-F1
#
_cell.length_a   1.000
_cell.length_b   1.000
_cell.length_c   1.000
_cell.angle_alpha   90.00
_cell.angle_beta   90.00
_cell.angle_gamma   90.00
#
_symmetry.space_group_name_H-M   'P 1'
#
loop_
_entity.id
_entity.type
_entity.pdbx_description
1 polymer ?
#
loop_
_entity_poly.entity_id
_entity_poly.type
_entity_poly.pdbx_seq_one_letter_code
_entity_poly.pdbx_strand_id
1 'polypeptide(L)'
;MDETTLPYWQTNMPVSQRPQTCPPYLANLNAKDIAILSTPDSSYHILTWPEVQTLITTNRLDAFQRIPSQLRRYLHYNWTLQRDHGSVMAFVLSQRLHWSAPVRAAGSRPFESDEDVKVLCNDWPYGIDARIVHLVVWTKFVLEDDEATGDLTDEARGLIEGFVARTFGER
;
A
#
# COMPACT_ATOMS: atom_id res chain seq x y z
N MET A 1 -38.13 -10.81 -6.26
CA MET A 1 -37.63 -9.48 -5.87
C MET A 1 -36.25 -9.39 -6.47
N ASP A 2 -36.10 -8.59 -7.51
CA ASP A 2 -34.85 -8.44 -8.25
C ASP A 2 -33.86 -7.69 -7.35
N GLU A 3 -32.95 -8.41 -6.69
CA GLU A 3 -31.81 -7.81 -6.00
C GLU A 3 -30.96 -7.15 -7.08
N THR A 4 -31.25 -5.88 -7.35
CA THR A 4 -30.48 -5.09 -8.31
C THR A 4 -29.11 -4.89 -7.68
N THR A 5 -28.17 -5.77 -8.04
CA THR A 5 -26.78 -5.69 -7.62
C THR A 5 -26.27 -4.29 -7.92
N LEU A 6 -25.90 -3.55 -6.87
CA LEU A 6 -25.40 -2.20 -7.05
C LEU A 6 -24.12 -2.24 -7.90
N PRO A 7 -23.93 -1.28 -8.80
CA PRO A 7 -22.66 -1.16 -9.49
C PRO A 7 -21.55 -0.88 -8.47
N TYR A 8 -20.33 -1.35 -8.74
CA TYR A 8 -19.19 -1.25 -7.81
C TYR A 8 -18.91 0.18 -7.33
N TRP A 9 -19.17 1.18 -8.18
CA TRP A 9 -18.99 2.60 -7.83
C TRP A 9 -20.09 3.15 -6.91
N GLN A 10 -21.13 2.38 -6.58
CA GLN A 10 -22.19 2.73 -5.61
C GLN A 10 -22.16 1.86 -4.34
N THR A 11 -21.45 0.74 -4.34
CA THR A 11 -21.27 -0.11 -3.14
C THR A 11 -20.63 0.67 -1.99
N ASN A 12 -21.05 0.39 -0.76
CA ASN A 12 -20.64 1.08 0.47
C ASN A 12 -20.97 2.58 0.49
N MET A 13 -21.94 3.05 -0.31
CA MET A 13 -22.43 4.42 -0.28
C MET A 13 -23.88 4.51 0.22
N PRO A 14 -24.20 5.50 1.08
CA PRO A 14 -25.57 5.88 1.38
C PRO A 14 -26.32 6.23 0.09
N VAL A 15 -27.61 5.88 0.01
CA VAL A 15 -28.45 6.12 -1.19
C VAL A 15 -28.39 7.59 -1.64
N SER A 16 -28.40 8.52 -0.68
CA SER A 16 -28.34 9.97 -0.93
C SER A 16 -27.02 10.46 -1.54
N GLN A 17 -25.96 9.65 -1.51
CA GLN A 17 -24.63 10.02 -2.00
C GLN A 17 -24.23 9.22 -3.25
N ARG A 18 -25.07 8.30 -3.74
CA ARG A 18 -24.75 7.46 -4.89
C ARG A 18 -24.71 8.30 -6.18
N PRO A 19 -23.56 8.34 -6.87
CA PRO A 19 -23.50 9.06 -8.14
C PRO A 19 -24.26 8.28 -9.22
N GLN A 20 -24.92 9.01 -10.12
CA GLN A 20 -25.66 8.40 -11.24
C GLN A 20 -24.73 7.71 -12.25
N THR A 21 -23.52 8.24 -12.42
CA THR A 21 -22.50 7.70 -13.34
C THR A 21 -21.24 7.31 -12.58
N CYS A 22 -20.41 6.44 -13.19
CA CYS A 22 -19.14 6.05 -12.60
C CYS A 22 -18.20 7.27 -12.53
N PRO A 23 -17.66 7.64 -11.35
CA PRO A 23 -16.70 8.72 -11.22
C PRO A 23 -15.42 8.48 -12.04
N PRO A 24 -14.76 9.54 -12.57
CA PRO A 24 -13.56 9.38 -13.40
C PRO A 24 -12.42 8.60 -12.73
N TYR A 25 -12.22 8.77 -11.41
CA TYR A 25 -11.18 8.07 -10.65
C TYR A 25 -11.45 6.57 -10.46
N LEU A 26 -12.61 6.08 -10.90
CA LEU A 26 -13.01 4.68 -10.87
C LEU A 26 -13.20 4.10 -12.29
N ALA A 27 -13.10 4.90 -13.35
CA ALA A 27 -13.53 4.49 -14.70
C ALA A 27 -12.67 3.39 -15.34
N ASN A 28 -11.39 3.27 -14.97
CA ASN A 28 -10.40 2.40 -15.63
C ASN A 28 -9.69 1.48 -14.64
N LEU A 29 -10.45 0.81 -13.78
CA LEU A 29 -9.90 -0.11 -12.80
C LEU A 29 -9.68 -1.50 -13.38
N ASN A 30 -8.67 -2.21 -12.85
CA ASN A 30 -8.47 -3.61 -13.16
C ASN A 30 -9.57 -4.48 -12.51
N ALA A 31 -9.68 -5.74 -12.94
CA ALA A 31 -10.71 -6.66 -12.46
C ALA A 31 -10.65 -6.90 -10.94
N LYS A 32 -9.44 -6.91 -10.34
CA LYS A 32 -9.25 -7.11 -8.90
C LYS A 32 -9.83 -5.95 -8.10
N ASP A 33 -9.53 -4.71 -8.49
CA ASP A 33 -10.06 -3.53 -7.81
C ASP A 33 -11.58 -3.42 -7.96
N ILE A 34 -12.12 -3.75 -9.14
CA ILE A 34 -13.58 -3.83 -9.35
C ILE A 34 -14.21 -4.86 -8.42
N ALA A 35 -13.62 -6.05 -8.29
CA ALA A 35 -14.12 -7.09 -7.41
C ALA A 35 -14.12 -6.63 -5.95
N ILE A 36 -13.02 -6.03 -5.47
CA ILE A 36 -12.92 -5.49 -4.11
C ILE A 36 -13.97 -4.42 -3.88
N LEU A 37 -14.12 -3.45 -4.79
CA LEU A 37 -15.10 -2.36 -4.66
C LEU A 37 -16.55 -2.86 -4.74
N SER A 38 -16.79 -4.03 -5.32
CA SER A 38 -18.11 -4.66 -5.35
C SER A 38 -18.49 -5.33 -4.03
N THR A 39 -17.55 -5.52 -3.11
CA THR A 39 -17.79 -6.16 -1.82
C THR A 39 -18.30 -5.14 -0.78
N PRO A 40 -19.40 -5.41 -0.05
CA PRO A 40 -19.77 -4.61 1.11
C PRO A 40 -18.68 -4.66 2.19
N ASP A 41 -18.41 -3.54 2.87
CA ASP A 41 -17.43 -3.47 3.96
C ASP A 41 -17.74 -4.47 5.07
N SER A 42 -19.02 -4.70 5.36
CA SER A 42 -19.49 -5.68 6.35
C SER A 42 -19.15 -7.13 6.00
N SER A 43 -18.87 -7.40 4.72
CA SER A 43 -18.50 -8.73 4.21
C SER A 43 -16.98 -8.87 4.03
N TYR A 44 -16.21 -7.82 4.31
CA TYR A 44 -14.76 -7.86 4.24
C TYR A 44 -14.18 -8.58 5.47
N HIS A 45 -13.26 -9.52 5.23
CA HIS A 45 -12.55 -10.22 6.30
C HIS A 45 -11.30 -9.45 6.74
N ILE A 46 -11.28 -9.02 7.99
CA ILE A 46 -10.11 -8.36 8.59
C ILE A 46 -9.08 -9.43 8.96
N LEU A 47 -7.90 -9.35 8.34
CA LEU A 47 -6.82 -10.32 8.59
C LEU A 47 -6.28 -10.18 10.01
N THR A 48 -6.28 -11.29 10.74
CA THR A 48 -5.67 -11.45 12.06
C THR A 48 -4.15 -11.57 11.97
N TRP A 49 -3.45 -11.37 13.09
CA TRP A 49 -1.98 -11.50 13.11
C TRP A 49 -1.45 -12.85 12.59
N PRO A 50 -1.99 -14.02 13.00
CA PRO A 50 -1.55 -15.30 12.44
C PRO A 50 -1.76 -15.44 10.93
N GLU A 51 -2.86 -14.90 10.39
CA GLU A 51 -3.12 -14.90 8.95
C GLU A 51 -2.13 -14.00 8.21
N VAL A 52 -1.85 -12.81 8.72
CA VAL A 52 -0.81 -11.91 8.18
C VAL A 52 0.54 -12.62 8.13
N GLN A 53 0.94 -13.28 9.23
CA GLN A 53 2.19 -14.05 9.27
C GLN A 53 2.20 -15.16 8.21
N THR A 54 1.09 -15.89 8.06
CA THR A 54 0.95 -16.97 7.09
C THR A 54 1.07 -16.47 5.65
N LEU A 55 0.44 -15.33 5.32
CA LEU A 55 0.52 -14.72 3.99
C LEU A 55 1.95 -14.27 3.67
N ILE A 56 2.67 -13.71 4.65
CA ILE A 56 4.07 -13.31 4.48
C ILE A 56 4.97 -14.53 4.26
N THR A 57 4.88 -15.57 5.10
CA THR A 57 5.75 -16.75 5.00
C THR A 57 5.48 -17.59 3.75
N THR A 58 4.28 -17.53 3.18
CA THR A 58 3.92 -18.21 1.94
C THR A 58 4.06 -17.33 0.70
N ASN A 59 4.63 -16.13 0.83
CA ASN A 59 4.78 -15.14 -0.22
C ASN A 59 3.48 -14.82 -0.99
N ARG A 60 2.34 -14.87 -0.30
CA ARG A 60 0.99 -14.56 -0.84
C ARG A 60 0.63 -13.10 -0.62
N LEU A 61 1.55 -12.21 -1.01
CA LEU A 61 1.40 -10.76 -0.79
C LEU A 61 0.21 -10.18 -1.59
N ASP A 62 -0.22 -10.85 -2.65
CA ASP A 62 -1.41 -10.52 -3.45
C ASP A 62 -2.72 -10.52 -2.64
N ALA A 63 -2.76 -11.27 -1.53
CA ALA A 63 -3.93 -11.36 -0.66
C ALA A 63 -4.12 -10.13 0.23
N PHE A 64 -3.07 -9.31 0.42
CA PHE A 64 -3.22 -8.05 1.15
C PHE A 64 -4.05 -7.06 0.35
N GLN A 65 -5.20 -6.70 0.90
CA GLN A 65 -6.16 -5.79 0.28
C GLN A 65 -6.58 -4.72 1.28
N ARG A 66 -7.14 -3.64 0.76
CA ARG A 66 -7.79 -2.61 1.58
C ARG A 66 -9.26 -2.97 1.74
N ILE A 67 -9.86 -2.57 2.86
CA ILE A 67 -11.32 -2.57 3.02
C ILE A 67 -11.92 -1.80 1.82
N PRO A 68 -13.02 -2.25 1.20
CA PRO A 68 -13.54 -1.68 -0.05
C PRO A 68 -13.75 -0.16 0.00
N SER A 69 -14.34 0.38 1.07
CA SER A 69 -14.47 1.84 1.23
C SER A 69 -13.13 2.58 1.34
N GLN A 70 -12.11 1.95 1.94
CA GLN A 70 -10.76 2.51 2.02
C GLN A 70 -10.04 2.45 0.68
N LEU A 71 -10.22 1.38 -0.11
CA LEU A 71 -9.71 1.31 -1.48
C LEU A 71 -10.30 2.45 -2.33
N ARG A 72 -11.61 2.69 -2.24
CA ARG A 72 -12.26 3.81 -2.94
C ARG A 72 -11.64 5.16 -2.59
N ARG A 73 -11.43 5.42 -1.30
CA ARG A 73 -10.84 6.68 -0.82
C ARG A 73 -9.37 6.82 -1.25
N TYR A 74 -8.60 5.73 -1.20
CA TYR A 74 -7.23 5.67 -1.70
C TYR A 74 -7.15 6.01 -3.20
N LEU A 75 -8.02 5.43 -4.03
CA LEU A 75 -8.07 5.72 -5.46
C LEU A 75 -8.43 7.18 -5.74
N HIS A 76 -9.41 7.72 -5.03
CA HIS A 76 -9.77 9.14 -5.13
C HIS A 76 -8.62 10.07 -4.73
N TYR A 77 -7.94 9.73 -3.63
CA TYR A 77 -6.78 10.48 -3.14
C TYR A 77 -5.64 10.47 -4.16
N ASN A 78 -5.28 9.30 -4.68
CA ASN A 78 -4.24 9.17 -5.70
C ASN A 78 -4.57 9.91 -6.99
N TRP A 79 -5.83 9.87 -7.43
CA TRP A 79 -6.29 10.64 -8.59
C TRP A 79 -6.10 12.14 -8.38
N THR A 80 -6.42 12.62 -7.18
CA THR A 80 -6.22 14.03 -6.79
C THR A 80 -4.73 14.38 -6.76
N LEU A 81 -3.88 13.52 -6.18
CA LEU A 81 -2.44 13.75 -6.14
C LEU A 81 -1.80 13.78 -7.54
N GLN A 82 -2.22 12.90 -8.44
CA GLN A 82 -1.72 12.90 -9.82
C GLN A 82 -2.09 14.21 -10.53
N ARG A 83 -3.31 14.70 -10.33
CA ARG A 83 -3.76 15.98 -10.89
C ARG A 83 -2.98 17.17 -10.32
N ASP A 84 -2.79 17.20 -9.01
CA ASP A 84 -2.29 18.38 -8.30
C ASP A 84 -0.74 18.43 -8.24
N HIS A 85 -0.07 17.28 -8.31
CA HIS A 85 1.39 17.16 -8.19
C HIS A 85 2.05 16.48 -9.40
N GLY A 86 1.29 16.14 -10.45
CA GLY A 86 1.77 15.46 -11.65
C GLY A 86 1.96 13.94 -11.46
N SER A 87 2.37 13.48 -10.27
CA SER A 87 2.39 12.06 -9.93
C SER A 87 2.36 11.83 -8.42
N VAL A 88 1.95 10.63 -8.00
CA VAL A 88 2.02 10.22 -6.59
C VAL A 88 3.46 10.22 -6.09
N MET A 89 4.44 9.83 -6.91
CA MET A 89 5.85 9.84 -6.50
C MET A 89 6.42 11.25 -6.33
N ALA A 90 6.05 12.20 -7.19
CA ALA A 90 6.44 13.60 -7.00
C ALA A 90 5.89 14.17 -5.68
N PHE A 91 4.65 13.84 -5.33
CA PHE A 91 4.08 14.18 -4.03
C PHE A 91 4.84 13.52 -2.88
N VAL A 92 5.09 12.20 -2.94
CA VAL A 92 5.79 11.48 -1.87
C VAL A 92 7.20 12.04 -1.67
N LEU A 93 7.99 12.23 -2.72
CA LEU A 93 9.34 12.80 -2.62
C LEU A 93 9.33 14.20 -2.00
N SER A 94 8.48 15.10 -2.49
CA SER A 94 8.50 16.51 -2.09
C SER A 94 7.80 16.78 -0.75
N GLN A 95 6.64 16.16 -0.50
CA GLN A 95 5.77 16.47 0.63
C GLN A 95 5.92 15.49 1.80
N ARG A 96 6.24 14.22 1.53
CA ARG A 96 6.32 13.18 2.57
C ARG A 96 7.75 12.92 2.99
N LEU A 97 8.64 12.74 2.02
CA LEU A 97 10.03 12.37 2.27
C LEU A 97 10.94 13.58 2.43
N HIS A 98 10.64 14.68 1.73
CA HIS A 98 11.50 15.85 1.59
C HIS A 98 12.87 15.50 0.98
N TRP A 99 12.86 14.62 -0.02
CA TRP A 99 14.06 14.25 -0.77
C TRP A 99 14.08 15.00 -2.11
N SER A 100 15.20 15.68 -2.39
CA SER A 100 15.41 16.38 -3.66
C SER A 100 15.82 15.40 -4.75
N ALA A 101 15.30 15.62 -5.97
CA ALA A 101 15.74 14.87 -7.15
C ALA A 101 17.06 15.45 -7.71
N PRO A 102 17.98 14.60 -8.22
CA PRO A 102 17.93 13.14 -8.17
C PRO A 102 18.17 12.62 -6.75
N VAL A 103 17.38 11.62 -6.34
CA VAL A 103 17.55 10.98 -5.04
C VAL A 103 18.86 10.19 -5.06
N ARG A 104 19.76 10.50 -4.13
CA ARG A 104 21.06 9.84 -3.99
C ARG A 104 21.26 9.42 -2.54
N ALA A 105 21.66 8.16 -2.36
CA ALA A 105 22.10 7.67 -1.07
C ALA A 105 23.39 8.41 -0.66
N ALA A 106 23.50 8.74 0.62
CA ALA A 106 24.70 9.25 1.25
C ALA A 106 25.70 8.11 1.56
N GLY A 107 25.18 6.94 1.94
CA GLY A 107 25.96 5.74 2.16
C GLY A 107 26.37 5.03 0.87
N SER A 108 27.46 4.29 0.97
CA SER A 108 27.98 3.40 -0.09
C SER A 108 27.34 2.01 -0.08
N ARG A 109 26.69 1.64 1.03
CA ARG A 109 25.98 0.37 1.21
C ARG A 109 24.56 0.59 1.74
N PRO A 110 23.62 -0.34 1.47
CA PRO A 110 22.29 -0.31 2.07
C PRO A 110 22.35 -0.20 3.60
N PHE A 111 21.49 0.66 4.15
CA PHE A 111 21.35 0.90 5.60
C PHE A 111 22.64 1.37 6.32
N GLU A 112 23.62 1.93 5.59
CA GLU A 112 24.85 2.49 6.17
C GLU A 112 24.64 3.90 6.75
N SER A 113 23.75 4.70 6.15
CA SER A 113 23.40 6.05 6.61
C SER A 113 21.92 6.13 6.95
N ASP A 114 21.61 6.65 8.14
CA ASP A 114 20.22 6.89 8.57
C ASP A 114 19.50 7.94 7.70
N GLU A 115 20.25 8.83 7.03
CA GLU A 115 19.68 9.82 6.11
C GLU A 115 19.08 9.19 4.85
N ASP A 116 19.42 7.93 4.56
CA ASP A 116 18.96 7.22 3.36
C ASP A 116 17.68 6.43 3.58
N VAL A 117 17.15 6.44 4.81
CA VAL A 117 15.96 5.70 5.20
C VAL A 117 14.93 6.65 5.80
N LYS A 118 13.66 6.45 5.45
CA LYS A 118 12.55 7.12 6.12
C LYS A 118 11.40 6.16 6.38
N VAL A 119 11.08 5.99 7.67
CA VAL A 119 9.98 5.15 8.13
C VAL A 119 8.75 6.01 8.34
N LEU A 120 7.65 5.68 7.68
CA LEU A 120 6.37 6.37 7.80
C LEU A 120 5.24 5.40 8.10
N CYS A 121 4.23 5.82 8.84
CA CYS A 121 2.96 5.11 8.86
C CYS A 121 2.32 5.17 7.47
N ASN A 122 1.78 4.05 7.01
CA ASN A 122 1.02 3.99 5.77
C ASN A 122 -0.30 4.75 5.94
N ASP A 123 -0.52 5.80 5.14
CA ASP A 123 -1.77 6.57 5.21
C ASP A 123 -3.00 5.75 4.79
N TRP A 124 -2.76 4.70 4.01
CA TRP A 124 -3.79 3.83 3.43
C TRP A 124 -3.46 2.37 3.74
N PRO A 125 -3.57 1.96 5.03
CA PRO A 125 -3.20 0.62 5.46
C PRO A 125 -4.14 -0.44 4.85
N TYR A 126 -3.72 -1.69 4.94
CA TYR A 126 -4.52 -2.84 4.52
C TYR A 126 -5.65 -3.10 5.52
N GLY A 127 -6.65 -3.88 5.10
CA GLY A 127 -7.71 -4.36 5.98
C GLY A 127 -7.21 -5.49 6.89
N ILE A 128 -6.37 -5.11 7.85
CA ILE A 128 -5.76 -5.98 8.86
C ILE A 128 -6.18 -5.53 10.25
N ASP A 129 -6.00 -6.38 11.25
CA ASP A 129 -6.31 -6.08 12.64
C ASP A 129 -5.72 -4.73 13.08
N ALA A 130 -6.54 -3.88 13.70
CA ALA A 130 -6.18 -2.52 14.06
C ALA A 130 -5.03 -2.42 15.09
N ARG A 131 -4.68 -3.54 15.75
CA ARG A 131 -3.50 -3.62 16.63
C ARG A 131 -2.19 -3.71 15.85
N ILE A 132 -2.25 -3.97 14.54
CA ILE A 132 -1.08 -4.07 13.65
C ILE A 132 -0.84 -2.71 13.01
N VAL A 133 0.34 -2.15 13.23
CA VAL A 133 0.75 -0.87 12.61
C VAL A 133 1.41 -1.16 11.26
N HIS A 134 0.78 -0.69 10.17
CA HIS A 134 1.36 -0.80 8.83
C HIS A 134 2.31 0.37 8.56
N LEU A 135 3.60 0.08 8.54
CA LEU A 135 4.67 1.02 8.21
C LEU A 135 5.13 0.84 6.76
N VAL A 136 5.62 1.91 6.15
CA VAL A 136 6.36 1.89 4.88
C VAL A 136 7.77 2.42 5.15
N VAL A 137 8.76 1.62 4.78
CA VAL A 137 10.18 2.00 4.87
C VAL A 137 10.63 2.41 3.48
N TRP A 138 10.96 3.69 3.32
CA TRP A 138 11.49 4.24 2.07
C TRP A 138 13.02 4.27 2.12
N THR A 139 13.67 3.86 1.04
CA THR A 139 15.13 3.86 0.90
C THR A 139 15.57 4.74 -0.28
N LYS A 140 16.73 5.39 -0.18
CA LYS A 140 17.38 6.09 -1.31
C LYS A 140 18.24 5.16 -2.18
N PHE A 141 18.49 3.95 -1.72
CA PHE A 141 19.22 2.89 -2.42
C PHE A 141 18.25 1.79 -2.88
N VAL A 142 18.71 1.00 -3.86
CA VAL A 142 18.00 -0.17 -4.38
C VAL A 142 18.43 -1.40 -3.58
N LEU A 143 17.48 -2.29 -3.31
CA LEU A 143 17.74 -3.63 -2.79
C LEU A 143 17.74 -4.58 -3.97
N GLU A 144 18.71 -5.48 -4.03
CA GLU A 144 18.88 -6.37 -5.18
C GLU A 144 17.86 -7.52 -5.13
N ASP A 145 17.23 -7.76 -6.29
CA ASP A 145 16.35 -8.89 -6.53
C ASP A 145 17.13 -10.01 -7.24
N ASP A 146 16.78 -11.25 -6.95
CA ASP A 146 17.17 -12.44 -7.70
C ASP A 146 16.45 -12.46 -9.06
N GLU A 147 17.21 -12.36 -10.15
CA GLU A 147 16.65 -12.26 -11.51
C GLU A 147 15.83 -13.49 -11.93
N ALA A 148 16.10 -14.67 -11.35
CA ALA A 148 15.43 -15.91 -11.74
C ALA A 148 14.06 -16.07 -11.07
N THR A 149 13.91 -15.55 -9.86
CA THR A 149 12.70 -15.68 -9.03
C THR A 149 11.89 -14.40 -8.95
N GLY A 150 12.52 -13.24 -9.15
CA GLY A 150 11.94 -11.92 -8.92
C GLY A 150 11.70 -11.60 -7.44
N ASP A 151 12.29 -12.38 -6.52
CA ASP A 151 12.28 -12.11 -5.07
C ASP A 151 13.62 -11.50 -4.64
N LEU A 152 13.70 -10.93 -3.43
CA LEU A 152 14.95 -10.39 -2.88
C LEU A 152 16.03 -11.46 -2.79
N THR A 153 17.28 -11.07 -3.07
CA THR A 153 18.44 -11.94 -2.77
C THR A 153 18.55 -12.23 -1.27
N ASP A 154 19.18 -13.35 -0.91
CA ASP A 154 19.44 -13.69 0.49
C ASP A 154 20.25 -12.60 1.21
N GLU A 155 21.19 -11.95 0.51
CA GLU A 155 21.95 -10.82 1.04
C GLU A 155 21.05 -9.61 1.33
N ALA A 156 20.20 -9.21 0.38
CA ALA A 156 19.26 -8.11 0.56
C ALA A 156 18.28 -8.39 1.71
N ARG A 157 17.81 -9.63 1.83
CA ARG A 157 16.95 -10.08 2.94
C ARG A 157 17.66 -9.97 4.28
N GLY A 158 18.90 -10.44 4.39
CA GLY A 158 19.70 -10.32 5.60
C GLY A 158 19.97 -8.87 6.02
N LEU A 159 20.17 -7.97 5.06
CA LEU A 159 20.31 -6.53 5.32
C LEU A 159 19.03 -5.92 5.90
N ILE A 160 17.87 -6.27 5.34
CA ILE A 160 16.56 -5.84 5.85
C ILE A 160 16.31 -6.39 7.25
N GLU A 161 16.55 -7.69 7.48
CA GLU A 161 16.38 -8.33 8.79
C GLU A 161 17.26 -7.64 9.85
N GLY A 162 18.52 -7.37 9.51
CA GLY A 162 19.43 -6.63 10.38
C GLY A 162 18.94 -5.22 10.69
N PHE A 163 18.44 -4.48 9.70
CA PHE A 163 17.85 -3.15 9.90
C PHE A 163 16.61 -3.20 10.81
N VAL A 164 15.70 -4.14 10.57
CA VAL A 164 14.46 -4.32 11.34
C VAL A 164 14.78 -4.66 12.80
N ALA A 165 15.71 -5.60 13.03
CA ALA A 165 16.12 -6.00 14.38
C ALA A 165 16.70 -4.82 15.16
N ARG A 166 17.58 -4.01 14.56
CA ARG A 166 18.16 -2.83 15.23
C ARG A 166 17.14 -1.72 15.48
N THR A 167 16.18 -1.53 14.57
CA THR A 167 15.25 -0.38 14.63
C THR A 167 14.02 -0.68 15.50
N PHE A 168 13.56 -1.93 15.51
CA PHE A 168 12.29 -2.31 16.14
C PHE A 168 12.40 -3.51 17.10
N GLY A 169 13.56 -4.17 17.16
CA GLY A 169 13.74 -5.40 17.94
C GLY A 169 14.12 -5.19 19.40
N GLU A 170 14.61 -3.99 19.77
CA GLU A 170 14.88 -3.65 21.17
C GLU A 170 13.58 -3.18 21.85
N ARG A 171 13.25 -3.83 22.97
CA ARG A 171 12.24 -3.39 23.93
C ARG A 171 12.93 -2.84 25.17
#